data_AF-A0A845TNM6-F1
#
_entry.id   AF-A0A845TNM6-F1
#
_cell.length_a   1.000
_cell.length_b   1.000
_cell.length_c   1.000
_cell.angle_alpha   90.00
_cell.angle_beta   90.00
_cell.angle_gamma   90.00
#
_symmetry.space_group_name_H-M   'P 1'
#
loop_
_entity.id
_entity.type
_entity.pdbx_description
1 polymer ?
#
loop_
_entity_poly.entity_id
_entity_poly.type
_entity_poly.pdbx_seq_one_letter_code
_entity_poly.pdbx_strand_id
1 'polypeptide(L)'
;MTTDHFADAFALLDDSSASATEPRSRLYTGWLRTLSCETPEELPALLAGLQQAGQHAVLLMTYELGAAMHGVAPRAGTGALAQVLLFAQCQQLSAAAAHDWLQARAGSAPAGVAGLHDSIDDATFTQHLARIRSYIAAGDTYQVNYTYRVRFDAFGTLAALYLRLRARQPVPYGALVALPDGTALLSLSPELFVRHVDGALLAQPMKGTAPATGDPLQDAASATRLAADPKNRAENLMIVDLLRNDLSRIAALGSVAVPQLFEVTRFSDVLQMTSTITARLHPDATLDHVVDAIYPCGSITGAPKLRTMQIIRELEPDARGIYTGAIGWFDAAQAGQGVGNFCLSVPIRTLVLQAPDASGVRRGEMGIGAGIVFDSIAADEHAECALKARFLTAMPNDFALFETMAVTRDGGCALLARHLRRLMASAAYFGFACDGEALRASVLQACAALPDNQPHRLRLALDWDGHCTVTTGVLQPWPGVARLLLAAQPTASADLFLRHKTTQRAQYDAAWRAAEAQGAFDMLFCNERGEVTEGARSNVFAQIDGRWFTPPLSAGVLPGVLRAQLLDDPQWDASERTLTLADLQQADRLVLCNALRGVLPALLVDPSLVSAI
;
A
#
# COMPACT_ATOMS: atom_id res chain seq x y z
N MET A 1 16.49 -11.19 1.67
CA MET A 1 16.43 -10.14 0.63
C MET A 1 15.63 -10.66 -0.55
N THR A 2 14.35 -10.30 -0.63
CA THR A 2 13.55 -10.47 -1.85
C THR A 2 13.94 -9.35 -2.79
N THR A 3 14.89 -9.59 -3.68
CA THR A 3 15.06 -8.74 -4.86
C THR A 3 13.72 -8.76 -5.59
N ASP A 4 13.09 -7.60 -5.74
CA ASP A 4 11.91 -7.44 -6.59
C ASP A 4 12.27 -8.08 -7.94
N HIS A 5 11.58 -9.13 -8.36
CA HIS A 5 11.92 -9.87 -9.58
C HIS A 5 11.65 -9.08 -10.88
N PHE A 6 11.45 -7.77 -10.75
CA PHE A 6 11.19 -6.82 -11.81
C PHE A 6 12.43 -5.94 -12.01
N ALA A 7 13.47 -6.52 -12.62
CA ALA A 7 14.53 -5.71 -13.21
C ALA A 7 14.03 -4.91 -14.42
N ASP A 8 12.89 -5.32 -15.00
CA ASP A 8 12.29 -4.74 -16.21
C ASP A 8 10.87 -4.20 -15.94
N ALA A 9 10.55 -3.06 -16.56
CA ALA A 9 9.21 -2.49 -16.56
C ALA A 9 8.19 -3.44 -17.23
N PHE A 10 6.98 -3.49 -16.67
CA PHE A 10 5.87 -4.32 -17.15
C PHE A 10 4.52 -3.67 -16.80
N ALA A 11 3.45 -4.13 -17.44
CA ALA A 11 2.09 -3.77 -17.06
C ALA A 11 1.17 -4.99 -17.10
N LEU A 12 0.43 -5.23 -16.03
CA LEU A 12 -0.68 -6.18 -16.00
C LEU A 12 -1.96 -5.37 -15.84
N LEU A 13 -2.78 -5.31 -16.90
CA LEU A 13 -4.15 -4.81 -16.82
C LEU A 13 -5.05 -6.00 -16.49
N ASP A 14 -5.62 -6.02 -15.29
CA ASP A 14 -6.22 -7.21 -14.67
C ASP A 14 -7.73 -7.09 -14.56
N ASP A 15 -8.44 -8.01 -15.23
CA ASP A 15 -9.88 -8.19 -15.09
C ASP A 15 -10.15 -9.42 -14.22
N SER A 16 -10.62 -9.21 -12.99
CA SER A 16 -10.93 -10.30 -12.07
C SER A 16 -12.04 -11.23 -12.54
N SER A 17 -12.81 -10.82 -13.55
CA SER A 17 -13.88 -11.60 -14.18
C SER A 17 -13.44 -12.29 -15.49
N ALA A 18 -12.16 -12.19 -15.87
CA ALA A 18 -11.63 -12.89 -17.04
C ALA A 18 -11.65 -14.42 -16.84
N SER A 19 -12.29 -15.14 -17.77
CA SER A 19 -12.40 -16.60 -17.74
C SER A 19 -11.35 -17.25 -18.65
N ALA A 20 -11.25 -18.58 -18.62
CA ALA A 20 -10.37 -19.31 -19.55
C ALA A 20 -10.88 -19.25 -21.00
N THR A 21 -12.19 -19.09 -21.20
CA THR A 21 -12.81 -18.97 -22.54
C THR A 21 -12.83 -17.53 -23.05
N GLU A 22 -12.77 -16.56 -22.15
CA GLU A 22 -12.69 -15.12 -22.45
C GLU A 22 -11.57 -14.47 -21.63
N PRO A 23 -10.30 -14.71 -21.99
CA PRO A 23 -9.16 -14.09 -21.31
C PRO A 23 -9.12 -12.60 -21.65
N ARG A 24 -9.43 -11.75 -20.67
CA ARG A 24 -9.51 -10.29 -20.85
C ARG A 24 -8.41 -9.52 -20.12
N SER A 25 -7.75 -10.12 -19.14
CA SER A 25 -6.56 -9.52 -18.54
C SER A 25 -5.45 -9.45 -19.59
N ARG A 26 -4.65 -8.39 -19.59
CA ARG A 26 -3.58 -8.16 -20.56
C ARG A 26 -2.25 -7.96 -19.82
N LEU A 27 -1.29 -8.85 -20.06
CA LEU A 27 0.07 -8.77 -19.54
C LEU A 27 1.03 -8.27 -20.62
N TYR A 28 1.67 -7.15 -20.36
CA TYR A 28 2.63 -6.48 -21.22
C TYR A 28 4.04 -6.64 -20.66
N THR A 29 4.95 -7.17 -21.48
CA THR A 29 6.34 -7.45 -21.11
C THR A 29 7.32 -7.07 -22.23
N GLY A 30 8.59 -6.93 -21.88
CA GLY A 30 9.63 -6.46 -22.81
C GLY A 30 9.43 -4.99 -23.12
N TRP A 31 9.49 -4.14 -22.10
CA TRP A 31 9.43 -2.68 -22.25
C TRP A 31 10.50 -2.20 -23.24
N LEU A 32 10.09 -1.34 -24.18
CA LEU A 32 10.97 -0.83 -25.24
C LEU A 32 11.35 0.62 -24.99
N ARG A 33 10.35 1.46 -24.74
CA ARG A 33 10.50 2.90 -24.45
C ARG A 33 9.19 3.47 -23.90
N THR A 34 9.28 4.65 -23.33
CA THR A 34 8.12 5.46 -22.91
C THR A 34 8.08 6.73 -23.74
N LEU A 35 6.92 7.03 -24.33
CA LEU A 35 6.63 8.35 -24.89
C LEU A 35 5.93 9.17 -23.80
N SER A 36 6.16 10.48 -23.72
CA SER A 36 5.52 11.34 -22.72
C SER A 36 5.20 12.71 -23.29
N CYS A 37 4.25 13.39 -22.65
CA CYS A 37 4.03 14.83 -22.82
C CYS A 37 4.01 15.53 -21.46
N GLU A 38 4.55 16.73 -21.39
CA GLU A 38 4.56 17.60 -20.21
C GLU A 38 3.56 18.76 -20.34
N THR A 39 3.08 19.00 -21.56
CA THR A 39 2.11 20.06 -21.88
C THR A 39 0.92 19.48 -22.66
N PRO A 40 -0.29 20.08 -22.57
CA PRO A 40 -1.43 19.62 -23.35
C PRO A 40 -1.22 19.80 -24.87
N GLU A 41 -0.39 20.74 -25.30
CA GLU A 41 -0.09 20.99 -26.72
C GLU A 41 0.71 19.85 -27.37
N GLU A 42 1.42 19.05 -26.59
CA GLU A 42 2.19 17.88 -27.04
C GLU A 42 1.33 16.62 -27.17
N LEU A 43 0.12 16.61 -26.59
CA LEU A 43 -0.76 15.44 -26.56
C LEU A 43 -1.10 14.90 -27.96
N PRO A 44 -1.45 15.72 -28.97
CA PRO A 44 -1.75 15.21 -30.32
C PRO A 44 -0.58 14.42 -30.92
N ALA A 45 0.66 14.88 -30.68
CA ALA A 45 1.87 14.20 -31.15
C ALA A 45 2.10 12.87 -30.41
N LEU A 46 1.83 12.84 -29.09
CA LEU A 46 1.89 11.61 -28.28
C LEU A 46 0.89 10.56 -28.77
N LEU A 47 -0.36 10.96 -29.03
CA LEU A 47 -1.43 10.08 -29.50
C LEU A 47 -1.16 9.55 -30.92
N ALA A 48 -0.63 10.39 -31.82
CA ALA A 48 -0.19 9.97 -33.14
C ALA A 48 0.97 8.96 -33.05
N GLY A 49 1.94 9.21 -32.16
CA GLY A 49 3.04 8.30 -31.88
C GLY A 49 2.56 6.94 -31.36
N LEU A 50 1.54 6.93 -30.50
CA LEU A 50 0.89 5.71 -30.02
C LEU A 50 0.28 4.89 -31.16
N GLN A 51 -0.45 5.53 -32.10
CA GLN A 51 -1.10 4.81 -33.20
C GLN A 51 -0.10 4.27 -34.23
N GLN A 52 1.02 4.98 -34.43
CA GLN A 52 2.04 4.63 -35.42
C GLN A 52 3.11 3.67 -34.89
N ALA A 53 3.17 3.48 -33.57
CA ALA A 53 4.16 2.63 -32.91
C ALA A 53 4.15 1.18 -33.44
N GLY A 54 2.96 0.63 -33.72
CA GLY A 54 2.78 -0.78 -34.09
C GLY A 54 3.14 -1.77 -32.96
N GLN A 55 3.53 -1.26 -31.79
CA GLN A 55 3.81 -2.02 -30.57
C GLN A 55 2.60 -2.03 -29.63
N HIS A 56 2.66 -2.86 -28.59
CA HIS A 56 1.62 -2.93 -27.58
C HIS A 56 1.73 -1.75 -26.61
N ALA A 57 0.68 -0.94 -26.51
CA ALA A 57 0.71 0.32 -25.77
C ALA A 57 -0.18 0.29 -24.52
N VAL A 58 0.38 0.80 -23.41
CA VAL A 58 -0.37 1.15 -22.20
C VAL A 58 -0.30 2.65 -22.00
N LEU A 59 -1.47 3.30 -21.90
CA LEU A 59 -1.60 4.74 -21.70
C LEU A 59 -1.84 5.03 -20.22
N LEU A 60 -1.12 6.02 -19.71
CA LEU A 60 -1.32 6.64 -18.41
C LEU A 60 -1.53 8.13 -18.63
N MET A 61 -2.65 8.69 -18.18
CA MET A 61 -2.93 10.13 -18.23
C MET A 61 -3.23 10.64 -16.83
N THR A 62 -2.59 11.73 -16.43
CA THR A 62 -2.85 12.39 -15.15
C THR A 62 -4.08 13.28 -15.22
N TYR A 63 -4.75 13.47 -14.09
CA TYR A 63 -5.85 14.43 -13.97
C TYR A 63 -5.44 15.84 -14.41
N GLU A 64 -4.21 16.25 -14.11
CA GLU A 64 -3.65 17.56 -14.47
C GLU A 64 -3.60 17.79 -15.98
N LEU A 65 -3.45 16.76 -16.80
CA LEU A 65 -3.58 16.89 -18.26
C LEU A 65 -4.96 17.45 -18.62
N GLY A 66 -6.02 16.85 -18.07
CA GLY A 66 -7.39 17.26 -18.36
C GLY A 66 -7.69 18.67 -17.85
N ALA A 67 -7.17 19.03 -16.66
CA ALA A 67 -7.26 20.37 -16.13
C ALA A 67 -6.56 21.39 -17.04
N ALA A 68 -5.36 21.07 -17.52
CA ALA A 68 -4.56 21.93 -18.40
C ALA A 68 -5.24 22.15 -19.76
N MET A 69 -5.83 21.10 -20.34
CA MET A 69 -6.62 21.20 -21.59
C MET A 69 -7.80 22.20 -21.47
N HIS A 70 -8.30 22.42 -20.26
CA HIS A 70 -9.37 23.37 -19.96
C HIS A 70 -8.86 24.73 -19.45
N GLY A 71 -7.54 24.98 -19.49
CA GLY A 71 -6.93 26.25 -19.08
C GLY A 71 -6.68 26.38 -17.58
N VAL A 72 -6.71 25.27 -16.81
CA VAL A 72 -6.30 25.26 -15.39
C VAL A 72 -4.87 24.75 -15.29
N ALA A 73 -3.93 25.64 -14.98
CA ALA A 73 -2.51 25.30 -14.93
C ALA A 73 -2.21 24.20 -13.88
N PRO A 74 -1.39 23.19 -14.24
CA PRO A 74 -0.87 22.19 -13.30
C PRO A 74 -0.12 22.82 -12.11
N ARG A 75 0.07 22.04 -11.04
CA ARG A 75 0.93 22.48 -9.92
C ARG A 75 2.39 22.45 -10.35
N ALA A 76 3.21 23.30 -9.75
CA ALA A 76 4.66 23.21 -9.93
C ALA A 76 5.16 21.83 -9.46
N GLY A 77 6.04 21.21 -10.24
CA GLY A 77 6.56 19.87 -9.95
C GLY A 77 5.64 18.72 -10.37
N THR A 78 4.49 19.00 -11.00
CA THR A 78 3.78 17.97 -11.78
C THR A 78 4.70 17.50 -12.90
N GLY A 79 5.05 16.21 -12.91
CA GLY A 79 5.88 15.59 -13.96
C GLY A 79 5.11 15.42 -15.28
N ALA A 80 5.43 14.36 -16.03
CA ALA A 80 4.73 14.05 -17.28
C ALA A 80 3.20 13.97 -17.08
N LEU A 81 2.47 14.72 -17.91
CA LEU A 81 1.01 14.81 -17.89
C LEU A 81 0.35 13.58 -18.50
N ALA A 82 0.98 12.97 -19.52
CA ALA A 82 0.65 11.62 -19.99
C ALA A 82 1.89 10.85 -20.42
N GLN A 83 1.77 9.53 -20.38
CA GLN A 83 2.81 8.58 -20.76
C GLN A 83 2.21 7.41 -21.55
N VAL A 84 2.91 6.98 -22.59
CA VAL A 84 2.61 5.77 -23.36
C VAL A 84 3.78 4.81 -23.20
N LEU A 85 3.55 3.71 -22.49
CA LEU A 85 4.51 2.63 -22.35
C LEU A 85 4.36 1.67 -23.53
N LEU A 86 5.45 1.47 -24.28
CA LEU A 86 5.49 0.59 -25.43
C LEU A 86 6.21 -0.71 -25.08
N PHE A 87 5.56 -1.84 -25.37
CA PHE A 87 6.03 -3.18 -25.06
C PHE A 87 6.14 -4.05 -26.30
N ALA A 88 7.12 -4.96 -26.29
CA ALA A 88 7.32 -5.93 -27.35
C ALA A 88 6.25 -7.03 -27.36
N GLN A 89 5.66 -7.35 -26.21
CA GLN A 89 4.75 -8.49 -26.05
C GLN A 89 3.51 -8.08 -25.26
N CYS A 90 2.35 -8.61 -25.67
CA CYS A 90 1.10 -8.58 -24.91
C CYS A 90 0.46 -9.97 -24.92
N GLN A 91 0.21 -10.53 -23.74
CA GLN A 91 -0.46 -11.81 -23.55
C GLN A 91 -1.83 -11.59 -22.92
N GLN A 92 -2.87 -12.22 -23.47
CA GLN A 92 -4.18 -12.25 -22.82
C GLN A 92 -4.24 -13.40 -21.81
N LEU A 93 -4.70 -13.10 -20.60
CA LEU A 93 -4.74 -14.02 -19.47
C LEU A 93 -6.16 -14.14 -18.93
N SER A 94 -6.50 -15.33 -18.42
CA SER A 94 -7.62 -15.49 -17.49
C SER A 94 -7.24 -14.96 -16.10
N ALA A 95 -8.24 -14.76 -15.24
CA ALA A 95 -8.00 -14.35 -13.85
C ALA A 95 -7.13 -15.38 -13.07
N ALA A 96 -7.24 -16.66 -13.42
CA ALA A 96 -6.40 -17.72 -12.84
C ALA A 96 -4.96 -17.64 -13.33
N ALA A 97 -4.74 -17.49 -14.65
CA ALA A 97 -3.39 -17.37 -15.21
C ALA A 97 -2.67 -16.10 -14.72
N ALA A 98 -3.40 -14.98 -14.55
CA ALA A 98 -2.87 -13.77 -13.93
C ALA A 98 -2.46 -14.01 -12.47
N HIS A 99 -3.27 -14.78 -11.71
CA HIS A 99 -2.92 -15.17 -10.33
C HIS A 99 -1.63 -15.98 -10.27
N ASP A 100 -1.50 -17.00 -11.13
CA ASP A 100 -0.30 -17.85 -11.16
C ASP A 100 0.95 -17.05 -11.53
N TRP A 101 0.83 -16.12 -12.49
CA TRP A 101 1.91 -15.23 -12.89
C TRP A 101 2.39 -14.33 -11.74
N LEU A 102 1.45 -13.81 -10.94
CA LEU A 102 1.72 -13.01 -9.75
C LEU A 102 2.34 -13.87 -8.63
N GLN A 103 1.79 -15.05 -8.35
CA GLN A 103 2.27 -15.95 -7.30
C GLN A 103 3.72 -16.35 -7.52
N ALA A 104 4.10 -16.66 -8.77
CA ALA A 104 5.47 -16.97 -9.14
C ALA A 104 6.47 -15.84 -8.81
N ARG A 105 5.99 -14.60 -8.56
CA ARG A 105 6.79 -13.40 -8.31
C ARG A 105 6.56 -12.79 -6.93
N ALA A 106 5.66 -13.35 -6.13
CA ALA A 106 5.33 -12.83 -4.81
C ALA A 106 6.51 -12.95 -3.82
N GLY A 107 7.32 -13.99 -3.98
CA GLY A 107 8.32 -14.36 -2.97
C GLY A 107 7.66 -14.95 -1.71
N SER A 108 8.46 -15.13 -0.65
CA SER A 108 8.00 -15.73 0.62
C SER A 108 7.94 -14.74 1.79
N ALA A 109 8.44 -13.51 1.60
CA ALA A 109 8.40 -12.49 2.63
C ALA A 109 6.99 -11.87 2.72
N PRO A 110 6.59 -11.40 3.91
CA PRO A 110 5.40 -10.58 4.08
C PRO A 110 5.37 -9.38 3.13
N ALA A 111 4.16 -9.05 2.68
CA ALA A 111 3.89 -7.84 1.94
C ALA A 111 2.69 -7.12 2.52
N GLY A 112 2.71 -5.79 2.58
CA GLY A 112 1.66 -5.02 3.23
C GLY A 112 1.95 -3.53 3.22
N VAL A 113 1.18 -2.79 4.03
CA VAL A 113 1.37 -1.35 4.24
C VAL A 113 1.51 -1.03 5.72
N ALA A 114 2.22 0.06 6.01
CA ALA A 114 2.49 0.59 7.33
C ALA A 114 2.51 2.13 7.28
N GLY A 115 2.58 2.80 8.43
CA GLY A 115 2.72 4.26 8.49
C GLY A 115 1.56 5.05 7.86
N LEU A 116 0.35 4.46 7.85
CA LEU A 116 -0.84 5.05 7.26
C LEU A 116 -1.21 6.37 7.95
N HIS A 117 -1.36 7.44 7.17
CA HIS A 117 -1.86 8.73 7.64
C HIS A 117 -2.51 9.54 6.52
N ASP A 118 -3.49 10.35 6.86
CA ASP A 118 -4.14 11.25 5.92
C ASP A 118 -3.31 12.54 5.74
N SER A 119 -3.34 13.08 4.52
CA SER A 119 -2.66 14.33 4.16
C SER A 119 -3.31 15.59 4.74
N ILE A 120 -4.54 15.46 5.24
CA ILE A 120 -5.29 16.52 5.92
C ILE A 120 -5.97 15.94 7.16
N ASP A 121 -6.28 16.78 8.13
CA ASP A 121 -7.05 16.41 9.31
C ASP A 121 -8.56 16.67 9.14
N ASP A 122 -9.36 16.15 10.06
CA ASP A 122 -10.83 16.30 10.08
C ASP A 122 -11.28 17.76 10.07
N ALA A 123 -10.51 18.65 10.73
CA ALA A 123 -10.80 20.07 10.81
C ALA A 123 -10.66 20.73 9.43
N THR A 124 -9.56 20.45 8.73
CA THR A 124 -9.30 20.92 7.37
C THR A 124 -10.34 20.36 6.39
N PHE A 125 -10.66 19.07 6.48
CA PHE A 125 -11.71 18.45 5.67
C PHE A 125 -13.06 19.18 5.84
N THR A 126 -13.48 19.41 7.09
CA THR A 126 -14.73 20.11 7.42
C THR A 126 -14.74 21.54 6.88
N GLN A 127 -13.62 22.27 7.01
CA GLN A 127 -13.48 23.62 6.48
C GLN A 127 -13.62 23.65 4.94
N HIS A 128 -12.97 22.74 4.23
CA HIS A 128 -13.06 22.67 2.78
C HIS A 128 -14.47 22.31 2.31
N LEU A 129 -15.18 21.41 3.00
CA LEU A 129 -16.58 21.11 2.69
C LEU A 129 -17.50 22.33 2.89
N ALA A 130 -17.30 23.11 3.96
CA ALA A 130 -18.04 24.35 4.16
C ALA A 130 -17.76 25.38 3.03
N ARG A 131 -16.52 25.42 2.54
CA ARG A 131 -16.14 26.27 1.40
C ARG A 131 -16.78 25.82 0.10
N ILE A 132 -16.81 24.52 -0.18
CA ILE A 132 -17.50 23.93 -1.34
C ILE A 132 -18.99 24.25 -1.27
N ARG A 133 -19.63 24.06 -0.11
CA ARG A 133 -21.05 24.39 0.08
C ARG A 133 -21.34 25.86 -0.21
N SER A 134 -20.42 26.76 0.14
CA SER A 134 -20.54 28.19 -0.19
C SER A 134 -20.48 28.44 -1.70
N TYR A 135 -19.62 27.74 -2.43
CA TYR A 135 -19.59 27.80 -3.90
C TYR A 135 -20.88 27.27 -4.53
N ILE A 136 -21.42 26.17 -4.00
CA ILE A 136 -22.69 25.61 -4.47
C ILE A 136 -23.85 26.59 -4.20
N ALA A 137 -23.90 27.18 -3.01
CA ALA A 137 -24.91 28.17 -2.64
C ALA A 137 -24.89 29.43 -3.53
N ALA A 138 -23.70 29.82 -4.00
CA ALA A 138 -23.52 30.94 -4.92
C ALA A 138 -23.90 30.60 -6.37
N GLY A 139 -24.12 29.32 -6.71
CA GLY A 139 -24.38 28.87 -8.06
C GLY A 139 -23.13 28.70 -8.93
N ASP A 140 -21.93 28.70 -8.34
CA ASP A 140 -20.67 28.52 -9.07
C ASP A 140 -20.51 27.08 -9.58
N THR A 141 -21.07 26.12 -8.86
CA THR A 141 -20.99 24.68 -9.15
C THR A 141 -22.17 23.94 -8.52
N TYR A 142 -22.53 22.78 -9.07
CA TYR A 142 -23.57 21.91 -8.52
C TYR A 142 -22.98 20.79 -7.67
N GLN A 143 -21.75 20.38 -8.00
CA GLN A 143 -21.06 19.28 -7.34
C GLN A 143 -19.56 19.42 -7.54
N VAL A 144 -18.80 19.11 -6.48
CA VAL A 144 -17.34 19.05 -6.51
C VAL A 144 -16.91 17.68 -6.03
N ASN A 145 -16.15 16.94 -6.82
CA ASN A 145 -15.47 15.74 -6.32
C ASN A 145 -14.24 16.19 -5.54
N TYR A 146 -14.35 16.27 -4.22
CA TYR A 146 -13.28 16.73 -3.33
C TYR A 146 -12.44 15.56 -2.85
N THR A 147 -11.11 15.68 -2.92
CA THR A 147 -10.19 14.59 -2.64
C THR A 147 -9.02 15.02 -1.76
N TYR A 148 -8.46 14.03 -1.07
CA TYR A 148 -7.21 14.12 -0.33
C TYR A 148 -6.38 12.85 -0.55
N ARG A 149 -5.20 12.75 0.08
CA ARG A 149 -4.30 11.59 0.01
C ARG A 149 -4.25 10.84 1.32
N VAL A 150 -4.21 9.52 1.25
CA VAL A 150 -3.72 8.62 2.29
C VAL A 150 -2.28 8.26 1.93
N ARG A 151 -1.33 8.50 2.83
CA ARG A 151 0.10 8.22 2.65
C ARG A 151 0.52 7.06 3.55
N PHE A 152 1.47 6.25 3.07
CA PHE A 152 1.90 5.03 3.75
C PHE A 152 3.26 4.55 3.24
N ASP A 153 3.83 3.58 3.96
CA ASP A 153 4.96 2.78 3.54
C ASP A 153 4.45 1.43 3.05
N ALA A 154 4.92 0.96 1.90
CA ALA A 154 4.62 -0.35 1.35
C ALA A 154 5.85 -1.26 1.44
N PHE A 155 5.67 -2.47 1.95
CA PHE A 155 6.73 -3.47 2.09
C PHE A 155 6.36 -4.78 1.38
N GLY A 156 7.37 -5.60 1.11
CA GLY A 156 7.26 -6.81 0.30
C GLY A 156 7.30 -6.53 -1.20
N THR A 157 7.18 -7.59 -2.01
CA THR A 157 7.22 -7.43 -3.48
C THR A 157 5.94 -6.80 -4.01
N LEU A 158 6.03 -6.14 -5.16
CA LEU A 158 4.85 -5.56 -5.83
C LEU A 158 3.78 -6.62 -6.12
N ALA A 159 4.20 -7.81 -6.55
CA ALA A 159 3.30 -8.91 -6.86
C ALA A 159 2.59 -9.45 -5.61
N ALA A 160 3.30 -9.61 -4.49
CA ALA A 160 2.71 -10.04 -3.23
C ALA A 160 1.70 -9.01 -2.71
N LEU A 161 2.06 -7.73 -2.69
CA LEU A 161 1.15 -6.67 -2.26
C LEU A 161 -0.09 -6.60 -3.14
N TYR A 162 0.08 -6.66 -4.46
CA TYR A 162 -1.03 -6.64 -5.42
C TYR A 162 -1.96 -7.85 -5.25
N LEU A 163 -1.44 -9.06 -5.02
CA LEU A 163 -2.25 -10.24 -4.72
C LEU A 163 -3.15 -10.05 -3.50
N ARG A 164 -2.61 -9.44 -2.43
CA ARG A 164 -3.38 -9.15 -1.20
C ARG A 164 -4.50 -8.15 -1.47
N LEU A 165 -4.18 -7.07 -2.20
CA LEU A 165 -5.16 -6.04 -2.57
C LEU A 165 -6.26 -6.60 -3.50
N ARG A 166 -5.85 -7.35 -4.52
CA ARG A 166 -6.73 -8.02 -5.49
C ARG A 166 -7.70 -8.99 -4.82
N ALA A 167 -7.24 -9.76 -3.83
CA ALA A 167 -8.10 -10.66 -3.08
C ALA A 167 -9.16 -9.93 -2.24
N ARG A 168 -8.81 -8.75 -1.70
CA ARG A 168 -9.72 -7.91 -0.91
C ARG A 168 -10.68 -7.10 -1.78
N GLN A 169 -10.29 -6.82 -3.01
CA GLN A 169 -11.07 -5.97 -3.90
C GLN A 169 -10.94 -6.41 -5.36
N PRO A 170 -11.59 -7.52 -5.76
CA PRO A 170 -11.60 -7.95 -7.15
C PRO A 170 -12.38 -6.93 -7.99
N VAL A 171 -11.79 -6.49 -9.10
CA VAL A 171 -12.35 -5.48 -9.99
C VAL A 171 -12.12 -5.81 -11.47
N PRO A 172 -12.99 -5.33 -12.39
CA PRO A 172 -12.84 -5.56 -13.83
C PRO A 172 -11.73 -4.72 -14.51
N TYR A 173 -11.25 -3.65 -13.86
CA TYR A 173 -10.25 -2.74 -14.43
C TYR A 173 -9.06 -2.50 -13.51
N GLY A 174 -8.58 -3.57 -12.87
CA GLY A 174 -7.36 -3.56 -12.07
C GLY A 174 -6.12 -3.30 -12.92
N ALA A 175 -5.06 -2.81 -12.30
CA ALA A 175 -3.76 -2.67 -12.96
C ALA A 175 -2.60 -2.82 -11.97
N LEU A 176 -1.55 -3.53 -12.37
CA LEU A 176 -0.23 -3.50 -11.74
C LEU A 176 0.78 -3.06 -12.80
N VAL A 177 1.32 -1.85 -12.67
CA VAL A 177 2.28 -1.28 -13.62
C VAL A 177 3.57 -0.97 -12.88
N ALA A 178 4.69 -1.57 -13.28
CA ALA A 178 6.02 -1.18 -12.82
C ALA A 178 6.67 -0.31 -13.90
N LEU A 179 7.08 0.89 -13.50
CA LEU A 179 7.67 1.89 -14.38
C LEU A 179 9.21 1.77 -14.39
N PRO A 180 9.88 2.23 -15.47
CA PRO A 180 11.34 2.11 -15.61
C PRO A 180 12.16 2.85 -14.55
N ASP A 181 11.59 3.88 -13.94
CA ASP A 181 12.22 4.66 -12.87
C ASP A 181 12.09 4.02 -11.48
N GLY A 182 11.53 2.81 -11.42
CA GLY A 182 11.27 2.06 -10.20
C GLY A 182 9.97 2.42 -9.50
N THR A 183 9.22 3.43 -9.96
CA THR A 183 7.87 3.71 -9.45
C THR A 183 6.88 2.65 -9.90
N ALA A 184 5.75 2.52 -9.20
CA ALA A 184 4.73 1.52 -9.55
C ALA A 184 3.31 2.02 -9.27
N LEU A 185 2.36 1.51 -10.05
CA LEU A 185 0.93 1.78 -9.92
C LEU A 185 0.19 0.49 -9.62
N LEU A 186 -0.58 0.47 -8.53
CA LEU A 186 -1.46 -0.65 -8.15
C LEU A 186 -2.89 -0.11 -8.12
N SER A 187 -3.62 -0.30 -9.21
CA SER A 187 -5.00 0.14 -9.38
C SER A 187 -6.00 -0.98 -9.08
N LEU A 188 -6.97 -0.69 -8.24
CA LEU A 188 -8.13 -1.55 -7.96
C LEU A 188 -9.40 -0.82 -8.43
N SER A 189 -9.37 -0.29 -9.65
CA SER A 189 -10.48 0.49 -10.19
C SER A 189 -11.64 -0.40 -10.67
N PRO A 190 -12.87 -0.13 -10.19
CA PRO A 190 -14.07 -0.77 -10.72
C PRO A 190 -14.69 0.01 -11.91
N GLU A 191 -14.24 1.23 -12.20
CA GLU A 191 -14.96 2.16 -13.08
C GLU A 191 -14.37 2.20 -14.50
N LEU A 192 -15.22 1.89 -15.48
CA LEU A 192 -14.91 2.09 -16.89
C LEU A 192 -15.01 3.58 -17.21
N PHE A 193 -13.93 4.18 -17.69
CA PHE A 193 -14.00 5.53 -18.25
C PHE A 193 -14.67 5.49 -19.62
N VAL A 194 -14.03 4.80 -20.57
CA VAL A 194 -14.56 4.60 -21.92
C VAL A 194 -13.93 3.36 -22.56
N ARG A 195 -14.71 2.64 -23.35
CA ARG A 195 -14.24 1.56 -24.21
C ARG A 195 -14.69 1.80 -25.63
N HIS A 196 -13.78 1.56 -26.57
CA HIS A 196 -14.04 1.58 -28.00
C HIS A 196 -13.76 0.21 -28.60
N VAL A 197 -14.75 -0.38 -29.25
CA VAL A 197 -14.63 -1.62 -30.02
C VAL A 197 -15.34 -1.44 -31.35
N ASP A 198 -14.59 -1.47 -32.45
CA ASP A 198 -15.09 -1.47 -33.83
C ASP A 198 -16.12 -0.35 -34.10
N GLY A 199 -15.82 0.87 -33.65
CA GLY A 199 -16.67 2.05 -33.80
C GLY A 199 -17.72 2.22 -32.69
N ALA A 200 -17.93 1.22 -31.82
CA ALA A 200 -18.87 1.33 -30.70
C ALA A 200 -18.16 1.88 -29.45
N LEU A 201 -18.69 2.99 -28.91
CA LEU A 201 -18.26 3.57 -27.65
C LEU A 201 -19.19 3.11 -26.52
N LEU A 202 -18.58 2.82 -25.37
CA LEU A 202 -19.26 2.45 -24.13
C LEU A 202 -18.65 3.22 -22.96
N ALA A 203 -19.48 3.86 -22.15
CA ALA A 203 -19.12 4.41 -20.86
C ALA A 203 -20.10 3.90 -19.79
N GLN A 204 -19.60 3.63 -18.58
CA GLN A 204 -20.42 3.08 -17.49
C GLN A 204 -20.16 3.82 -16.17
N PRO A 205 -20.66 5.07 -16.03
CA PRO A 205 -20.57 5.80 -14.77
C PRO A 205 -21.22 5.01 -13.64
N MET A 206 -20.58 5.05 -12.47
CA MET A 206 -21.06 4.39 -11.27
C MET A 206 -21.35 5.40 -10.18
N LYS A 207 -22.44 5.22 -9.44
CA LYS A 207 -22.74 6.04 -8.27
C LYS A 207 -23.66 5.31 -7.32
N GLY A 208 -23.41 5.40 -6.02
CA GLY A 208 -24.19 4.70 -5.01
C GLY A 208 -23.69 3.28 -4.78
N THR A 209 -23.40 2.97 -3.52
CA THR A 209 -22.84 1.69 -3.10
C THR A 209 -23.58 1.24 -1.85
N ALA A 210 -23.95 -0.04 -1.79
CA ALA A 210 -24.49 -0.66 -0.59
C ALA A 210 -23.66 -1.90 -0.23
N PRO A 211 -23.54 -2.27 1.05
CA PRO A 211 -22.91 -3.53 1.42
C PRO A 211 -23.75 -4.70 0.89
N ALA A 212 -23.08 -5.72 0.35
CA ALA A 212 -23.71 -7.02 0.09
C ALA A 212 -23.61 -7.87 1.37
N THR A 213 -24.68 -8.57 1.72
CA THR A 213 -24.75 -9.41 2.92
C THR A 213 -24.41 -10.86 2.63
N GLY A 214 -24.37 -11.26 1.35
CA GLY A 214 -24.18 -12.64 0.93
C GLY A 214 -25.48 -13.44 0.88
N ASP A 215 -26.58 -12.93 1.43
CA ASP A 215 -27.91 -13.50 1.32
C ASP A 215 -28.60 -12.96 0.05
N PRO A 216 -28.92 -13.81 -0.95
CA PRO A 216 -29.51 -13.36 -2.22
C PRO A 216 -30.82 -12.58 -2.07
N LEU A 217 -31.66 -12.89 -1.07
CA LEU A 217 -32.93 -12.19 -0.86
C LEU A 217 -32.71 -10.80 -0.27
N GLN A 218 -31.81 -10.69 0.71
CA GLN A 218 -31.46 -9.41 1.32
C GLN A 218 -30.69 -8.51 0.35
N ASP A 219 -29.80 -9.09 -0.45
CA ASP A 219 -29.06 -8.40 -1.50
C ASP A 219 -30.03 -7.90 -2.58
N ALA A 220 -30.99 -8.70 -3.02
CA ALA A 220 -32.00 -8.27 -3.99
C ALA A 220 -32.88 -7.12 -3.45
N ALA A 221 -33.29 -7.19 -2.18
CA ALA A 221 -34.03 -6.11 -1.53
C ALA A 221 -33.18 -4.83 -1.39
N SER A 222 -31.91 -4.97 -1.03
CA SER A 222 -30.97 -3.84 -0.91
C SER A 222 -30.62 -3.23 -2.26
N ALA A 223 -30.48 -4.05 -3.30
CA ALA A 223 -30.30 -3.60 -4.67
C ALA A 223 -31.51 -2.80 -5.16
N THR A 224 -32.72 -3.30 -4.89
CA THR A 224 -33.97 -2.59 -5.23
C THR A 224 -34.05 -1.25 -4.50
N ARG A 225 -33.67 -1.21 -3.21
CA ARG A 225 -33.64 0.02 -2.41
C ARG A 225 -32.62 1.03 -2.95
N LEU A 226 -31.41 0.57 -3.28
CA LEU A 226 -30.35 1.42 -3.84
C LEU A 226 -30.75 1.97 -5.22
N ALA A 227 -31.31 1.12 -6.09
CA ALA A 227 -31.79 1.51 -7.41
C ALA A 227 -32.93 2.55 -7.33
N ALA A 228 -33.74 2.52 -6.27
CA ALA A 228 -34.85 3.44 -6.05
C ALA A 228 -34.46 4.71 -5.26
N ASP A 229 -33.26 4.76 -4.67
CA ASP A 229 -32.85 5.86 -3.79
C ASP A 229 -32.79 7.21 -4.54
N PRO A 230 -33.57 8.22 -4.13
CA PRO A 230 -33.66 9.49 -4.86
C PRO A 230 -32.34 10.24 -4.95
N LYS A 231 -31.52 10.24 -3.89
CA LYS A 231 -30.22 10.92 -3.86
C LYS A 231 -29.26 10.30 -4.87
N ASN A 232 -29.05 8.98 -4.77
CA ASN A 232 -28.14 8.26 -5.65
C ASN A 232 -28.58 8.34 -7.12
N ARG A 233 -29.88 8.25 -7.42
CA ARG A 233 -30.39 8.41 -8.78
C ARG A 233 -30.15 9.80 -9.35
N ALA A 234 -30.37 10.85 -8.56
CA ALA A 234 -30.14 12.22 -8.99
C ALA A 234 -28.66 12.46 -9.33
N GLU A 235 -27.76 12.00 -8.45
CA GLU A 235 -26.32 12.12 -8.67
C GLU A 235 -25.86 11.29 -9.89
N ASN A 236 -26.36 10.06 -10.05
CA ASN A 236 -26.02 9.23 -11.21
C ASN A 236 -26.54 9.85 -12.52
N LEU A 237 -27.78 10.34 -12.54
CA LEU A 237 -28.38 10.94 -13.73
C LEU A 237 -27.61 12.19 -14.18
N MET A 238 -27.18 13.02 -13.24
CA MET A 238 -26.33 14.17 -13.52
C MET A 238 -25.02 13.75 -14.23
N ILE A 239 -24.37 12.69 -13.77
CA ILE A 239 -23.15 12.15 -14.39
C ILE A 239 -23.47 11.58 -15.77
N VAL A 240 -24.59 10.87 -15.92
CA VAL A 240 -25.03 10.32 -17.21
C VAL A 240 -25.22 11.43 -18.23
N ASP A 241 -25.89 12.52 -17.87
CA ASP A 241 -26.11 13.64 -18.79
C ASP A 241 -24.80 14.34 -19.17
N LEU A 242 -23.87 14.47 -18.23
CA LEU A 242 -22.53 15.01 -18.50
C LEU A 242 -21.77 14.13 -19.52
N LEU A 243 -21.76 12.81 -19.32
CA LEU A 243 -21.07 11.89 -20.22
C LEU A 243 -21.75 11.75 -21.58
N ARG A 244 -23.09 11.83 -21.64
CA ARG A 244 -23.84 11.90 -22.91
C ARG A 244 -23.44 13.14 -23.71
N ASN A 245 -23.34 14.29 -23.04
CA ASN A 245 -22.91 15.52 -23.68
C ASN A 245 -21.47 15.41 -24.20
N ASP A 246 -20.56 14.85 -23.40
CA ASP A 246 -19.17 14.63 -23.79
C ASP A 246 -19.06 13.69 -25.01
N LEU A 247 -19.78 12.54 -25.00
CA LEU A 247 -19.80 11.61 -26.14
C LEU A 247 -20.48 12.20 -27.39
N SER A 248 -21.48 13.07 -27.23
CA SER A 248 -22.21 13.65 -28.37
C SER A 248 -21.32 14.48 -29.30
N ARG A 249 -20.20 15.02 -28.80
CA ARG A 249 -19.23 15.78 -29.59
C ARG A 249 -18.49 14.94 -30.62
N ILE A 250 -18.36 13.64 -30.39
CA ILE A 250 -17.57 12.71 -31.23
C ILE A 250 -18.41 11.57 -31.82
N ALA A 251 -19.70 11.53 -31.49
CA ALA A 251 -20.60 10.47 -31.92
C ALA A 251 -21.26 10.79 -33.27
N ALA A 252 -21.55 9.74 -34.05
CA ALA A 252 -22.46 9.84 -35.19
C ALA A 252 -23.82 10.37 -34.73
N LEU A 253 -24.43 11.24 -35.54
CA LEU A 253 -25.68 11.92 -35.20
C LEU A 253 -26.78 10.91 -34.80
N GLY A 254 -27.40 11.14 -33.64
CA GLY A 254 -28.48 10.30 -33.13
C GLY A 254 -28.04 8.94 -32.56
N SER A 255 -26.73 8.63 -32.50
CA SER A 255 -26.25 7.34 -32.01
C SER A 255 -26.07 7.25 -30.49
N VAL A 256 -26.03 8.38 -29.78
CA VAL A 256 -25.89 8.39 -28.31
C VAL A 256 -27.17 7.87 -27.66
N ALA A 257 -27.06 6.79 -26.89
CA ALA A 257 -28.16 6.15 -26.20
C ALA A 257 -27.80 5.79 -24.76
N VAL A 258 -28.84 5.64 -23.92
CA VAL A 258 -28.71 5.17 -22.53
C VAL A 258 -29.59 3.93 -22.36
N PRO A 259 -29.14 2.76 -22.83
CA PRO A 259 -29.97 1.55 -22.83
C PRO A 259 -30.35 1.07 -21.42
N GLN A 260 -29.53 1.38 -20.42
CA GLN A 260 -29.75 0.97 -19.03
C GLN A 260 -29.42 2.13 -18.09
N LEU A 261 -30.34 2.43 -17.19
CA LEU A 261 -30.18 3.42 -16.12
C LEU A 261 -30.38 2.72 -14.78
N PHE A 262 -29.53 3.07 -13.81
CA PHE A 262 -29.66 2.66 -12.41
C PHE A 262 -29.61 1.13 -12.19
N GLU A 263 -28.84 0.43 -13.02
CA GLU A 263 -28.65 -1.01 -12.87
C GLU A 263 -27.75 -1.29 -11.68
N VAL A 264 -28.23 -2.10 -10.73
CA VAL A 264 -27.47 -2.49 -9.55
C VAL A 264 -26.89 -3.88 -9.75
N THR A 265 -25.57 -3.95 -9.84
CA THR A 265 -24.83 -5.21 -9.99
C THR A 265 -24.01 -5.48 -8.74
N ARG A 266 -23.87 -6.76 -8.36
CA ARG A 266 -23.00 -7.16 -7.26
C ARG A 266 -21.55 -7.25 -7.72
N PHE A 267 -20.66 -6.58 -6.99
CA PHE A 267 -19.21 -6.71 -7.10
C PHE A 267 -18.65 -7.17 -5.75
N SER A 268 -18.32 -8.45 -5.61
CA SER A 268 -17.82 -9.05 -4.37
C SER A 268 -18.74 -8.79 -3.16
N ASP A 269 -18.30 -7.93 -2.24
CA ASP A 269 -18.96 -7.60 -0.97
C ASP A 269 -19.79 -6.32 -1.05
N VAL A 270 -19.98 -5.76 -2.24
CA VAL A 270 -20.80 -4.56 -2.45
C VAL A 270 -21.78 -4.71 -3.61
N LEU A 271 -22.89 -3.99 -3.51
CA LEU A 271 -23.83 -3.71 -4.58
C LEU A 271 -23.49 -2.33 -5.13
N GLN A 272 -23.32 -2.23 -6.44
CA GLN A 272 -22.93 -1.00 -7.12
C GLN A 272 -23.97 -0.63 -8.16
N MET A 273 -24.47 0.59 -8.10
CA MET A 273 -25.34 1.11 -9.16
C MET A 273 -24.49 1.71 -10.30
N THR A 274 -24.84 1.33 -11.52
CA THR A 274 -24.20 1.73 -12.78
C THR A 274 -25.24 2.14 -13.81
N SER A 275 -24.87 2.98 -14.75
CA SER A 275 -25.70 3.33 -15.91
C SER A 275 -24.87 3.18 -17.17
N THR A 276 -25.46 2.63 -18.22
CA THR A 276 -24.76 2.33 -19.46
C THR A 276 -25.05 3.39 -20.51
N ILE A 277 -24.01 3.99 -21.06
CA ILE A 277 -24.10 4.96 -22.16
C ILE A 277 -23.36 4.39 -23.36
N THR A 278 -24.03 4.38 -24.51
CA THR A 278 -23.46 3.89 -25.76
C THR A 278 -23.50 4.97 -26.83
N ALA A 279 -22.55 4.92 -27.75
CA ALA A 279 -22.54 5.77 -28.94
C ALA A 279 -21.82 5.05 -30.10
N ARG A 280 -21.96 5.54 -31.33
CA ARG A 280 -21.09 5.15 -32.44
C ARG A 280 -20.14 6.29 -32.73
N LEU A 281 -18.84 6.03 -32.74
CA LEU A 281 -17.82 7.02 -33.08
C LEU A 281 -18.07 7.54 -34.50
N HIS A 282 -17.91 8.85 -34.70
CA HIS A 282 -18.00 9.45 -36.02
C HIS A 282 -16.87 8.91 -36.92
N PRO A 283 -17.12 8.57 -38.21
CA PRO A 283 -16.10 7.99 -39.09
C PRO A 283 -14.83 8.84 -39.24
N ASP A 284 -14.99 10.17 -39.20
CA ASP A 284 -13.88 11.13 -39.32
C ASP A 284 -13.26 11.53 -37.97
N ALA A 285 -13.69 10.92 -36.86
CA ALA A 285 -13.10 11.22 -35.55
C ALA A 285 -11.68 10.64 -35.46
N THR A 286 -10.76 11.44 -34.95
CA THR A 286 -9.40 11.02 -34.61
C THR A 286 -9.32 10.69 -33.12
N LEU A 287 -8.24 10.03 -32.69
CA LEU A 287 -8.03 9.77 -31.27
C LEU A 287 -7.89 11.08 -30.46
N ASP A 288 -7.31 12.11 -31.07
CA ASP A 288 -7.21 13.44 -30.49
C ASP A 288 -8.60 14.05 -30.22
N HIS A 289 -9.50 14.00 -31.21
CA HIS A 289 -10.90 14.42 -31.02
C HIS A 289 -11.58 13.66 -29.88
N VAL A 290 -11.30 12.35 -29.76
CA VAL A 290 -11.87 11.52 -28.68
C VAL A 290 -11.40 12.03 -27.33
N VAL A 291 -10.09 12.16 -27.11
CA VAL A 291 -9.52 12.55 -25.82
C VAL A 291 -9.95 13.97 -25.44
N ASP A 292 -9.88 14.93 -26.38
CA ASP A 292 -10.34 16.30 -26.19
C ASP A 292 -11.81 16.36 -25.75
N ALA A 293 -12.65 15.52 -26.36
CA ALA A 293 -14.07 15.52 -26.05
C ALA A 293 -14.43 14.85 -24.72
N ILE A 294 -13.62 13.95 -24.14
CA ILE A 294 -14.06 13.19 -22.95
C ILE A 294 -13.23 13.44 -21.70
N TYR A 295 -12.04 14.03 -21.83
CA TYR A 295 -11.08 14.14 -20.74
C TYR A 295 -11.07 15.53 -20.09
N PRO A 296 -10.92 15.68 -18.75
CA PRO A 296 -10.94 14.61 -17.75
C PRO A 296 -12.36 14.06 -17.56
N CYS A 297 -12.44 12.85 -17.00
CA CYS A 297 -13.72 12.18 -16.78
C CYS A 297 -14.65 13.05 -15.91
N GLY A 298 -15.90 13.21 -16.38
CA GLY A 298 -16.89 14.03 -15.69
C GLY A 298 -17.23 13.55 -14.28
N SER A 299 -17.25 12.23 -14.05
CA SER A 299 -17.64 11.60 -12.77
C SER A 299 -16.72 11.94 -11.60
N ILE A 300 -15.45 12.30 -11.89
CA ILE A 300 -14.41 12.57 -10.89
C ILE A 300 -14.03 14.05 -10.77
N THR A 301 -14.76 14.93 -11.46
CA THR A 301 -14.57 16.37 -11.40
C THR A 301 -15.77 17.03 -10.73
N GLY A 302 -16.92 17.00 -11.40
CA GLY A 302 -18.12 17.76 -11.06
C GLY A 302 -18.50 18.78 -12.15
N ALA A 303 -19.55 19.55 -11.91
CA ALA A 303 -20.19 20.37 -12.95
C ALA A 303 -20.58 21.77 -12.43
N PRO A 304 -20.40 22.86 -13.20
CA PRO A 304 -19.75 22.94 -14.52
C PRO A 304 -18.23 22.67 -14.48
N LYS A 305 -17.72 21.89 -15.45
CA LYS A 305 -16.37 21.26 -15.41
C LYS A 305 -15.25 22.25 -15.09
N LEU A 306 -15.12 23.34 -15.88
CA LEU A 306 -14.05 24.34 -15.71
C LEU A 306 -14.06 24.99 -14.32
N ARG A 307 -15.21 25.50 -13.89
CA ARG A 307 -15.32 26.19 -12.60
C ARG A 307 -15.05 25.23 -11.44
N THR A 308 -15.53 24.00 -11.52
CA THR A 308 -15.23 22.96 -10.53
C THR A 308 -13.73 22.63 -10.47
N MET A 309 -13.02 22.55 -11.60
CA MET A 309 -11.56 22.32 -11.60
C MET A 309 -10.78 23.47 -10.95
N GLN A 310 -11.23 24.71 -11.11
CA GLN A 310 -10.63 25.86 -10.40
C GLN A 310 -10.83 25.76 -8.89
N ILE A 311 -12.02 25.33 -8.43
CA ILE A 311 -12.32 25.10 -7.01
C ILE A 311 -11.46 23.95 -6.46
N ILE A 312 -11.32 22.85 -7.19
CA ILE A 312 -10.43 21.74 -6.84
C ILE A 312 -8.99 22.25 -6.69
N ARG A 313 -8.53 23.05 -7.65
CA ARG A 313 -7.17 23.64 -7.63
C ARG A 313 -6.93 24.57 -6.44
N GLU A 314 -7.96 25.26 -5.97
CA GLU A 314 -7.93 26.12 -4.78
C GLU A 314 -7.86 25.30 -3.48
N LEU A 315 -8.69 24.26 -3.35
CA LEU A 315 -8.92 23.59 -2.06
C LEU A 315 -8.05 22.36 -1.82
N GLU A 316 -7.67 21.62 -2.86
CA GLU A 316 -6.78 20.47 -2.67
C GLU A 316 -5.35 20.96 -2.45
N PRO A 317 -4.58 20.40 -1.49
CA PRO A 317 -3.19 20.82 -1.28
C PRO A 317 -2.25 20.24 -2.35
N ASP A 318 -2.54 19.02 -2.79
CA ASP A 318 -1.70 18.22 -3.67
C ASP A 318 -2.25 18.16 -5.11
N ALA A 319 -1.39 17.79 -6.06
CA ALA A 319 -1.82 17.33 -7.38
C ALA A 319 -2.48 15.94 -7.24
N ARG A 320 -3.38 15.59 -8.15
CA ARG A 320 -4.00 14.25 -8.22
C ARG A 320 -3.12 13.25 -8.95
N GLY A 321 -2.32 13.69 -9.92
CA GLY A 321 -1.46 12.81 -10.69
C GLY A 321 -2.29 11.77 -11.42
N ILE A 322 -1.87 10.50 -11.37
CA ILE A 322 -2.63 9.43 -12.01
C ILE A 322 -4.01 9.24 -11.38
N TYR A 323 -4.21 9.51 -10.09
CA TYR A 323 -5.50 9.35 -9.43
C TYR A 323 -6.57 10.23 -10.11
N THR A 324 -7.73 9.66 -10.42
CA THR A 324 -8.81 10.29 -11.21
C THR A 324 -8.41 10.70 -12.64
N GLY A 325 -7.26 10.23 -13.13
CA GLY A 325 -6.81 10.38 -14.50
C GLY A 325 -7.38 9.30 -15.42
N ALA A 326 -6.50 8.62 -16.18
CA ALA A 326 -6.87 7.43 -16.96
C ALA A 326 -5.73 6.40 -17.01
N ILE A 327 -6.08 5.12 -16.92
CA ILE A 327 -5.17 3.98 -17.17
C ILE A 327 -5.83 3.08 -18.21
N GLY A 328 -5.09 2.61 -19.19
CA GLY A 328 -5.66 1.64 -20.12
C GLY A 328 -4.75 1.25 -21.26
N TRP A 329 -5.34 0.64 -22.28
CA TRP A 329 -4.63 0.14 -23.45
C TRP A 329 -5.24 0.66 -24.75
N PHE A 330 -4.39 0.69 -25.77
CA PHE A 330 -4.78 0.97 -27.15
C PHE A 330 -4.17 -0.08 -28.06
N ASP A 331 -5.00 -0.63 -28.94
CA ASP A 331 -4.56 -1.45 -30.05
C ASP A 331 -4.28 -0.55 -31.26
N ALA A 332 -3.35 -0.98 -32.12
CA ALA A 332 -3.07 -0.28 -33.36
C ALA A 332 -4.33 -0.20 -34.25
N ALA A 333 -4.50 0.90 -34.97
CA ALA A 333 -5.62 1.06 -35.88
C ALA A 333 -5.55 0.01 -37.01
N GLN A 334 -6.69 -0.62 -37.32
CA GLN A 334 -6.79 -1.52 -38.46
C GLN A 334 -6.90 -0.74 -39.78
N ALA A 335 -6.53 -1.37 -40.90
CA ALA A 335 -6.63 -0.74 -42.21
C ALA A 335 -8.09 -0.29 -42.48
N GLY A 336 -8.28 1.02 -42.70
CA GLY A 336 -9.60 1.61 -42.94
C GLY A 336 -10.31 2.15 -41.70
N GLN A 337 -9.72 2.06 -40.51
CA GLN A 337 -10.22 2.70 -39.29
C GLN A 337 -9.28 3.84 -38.84
N GLY A 338 -9.84 4.99 -38.45
CA GLY A 338 -9.05 6.11 -37.92
C GLY A 338 -8.61 5.94 -36.45
N VAL A 339 -9.29 5.08 -35.69
CA VAL A 339 -9.04 4.84 -34.27
C VAL A 339 -9.09 3.34 -33.99
N GLY A 340 -8.02 2.80 -33.39
CA GLY A 340 -7.98 1.40 -32.95
C GLY A 340 -8.87 1.14 -31.74
N ASN A 341 -9.02 -0.14 -31.39
CA ASN A 341 -9.76 -0.52 -30.19
C ASN A 341 -8.99 -0.03 -28.95
N PHE A 342 -9.72 0.40 -27.92
CA PHE A 342 -9.11 0.85 -26.68
C PHE A 342 -10.04 0.68 -25.50
N CYS A 343 -9.46 0.65 -24.30
CA CYS A 343 -10.21 0.63 -23.05
C CYS A 343 -9.45 1.44 -22.02
N LEU A 344 -10.13 2.43 -21.44
CA LEU A 344 -9.62 3.28 -20.37
C LEU A 344 -10.48 3.10 -19.13
N SER A 345 -9.84 2.98 -17.98
CA SER A 345 -10.49 3.03 -16.67
C SER A 345 -10.20 4.35 -15.97
N VAL A 346 -11.05 4.68 -15.00
CA VAL A 346 -10.80 5.81 -14.10
C VAL A 346 -9.99 5.29 -12.91
N PRO A 347 -8.70 5.63 -12.75
CA PRO A 347 -7.86 5.18 -11.63
C PRO A 347 -8.34 5.79 -10.30
N ILE A 348 -9.25 5.07 -9.67
CA ILE A 348 -9.68 5.23 -8.28
C ILE A 348 -9.30 3.98 -7.52
N ARG A 349 -9.11 4.10 -6.20
CA ARG A 349 -8.56 3.01 -5.37
C ARG A 349 -7.22 2.53 -5.96
N THR A 350 -6.38 3.51 -6.31
CA THR A 350 -5.10 3.33 -6.99
C THR A 350 -3.98 3.83 -6.10
N LEU A 351 -3.03 2.95 -5.80
CA LEU A 351 -1.81 3.28 -5.08
C LEU A 351 -0.74 3.70 -6.09
N VAL A 352 -0.05 4.78 -5.77
CA VAL A 352 1.18 5.23 -6.44
C VAL A 352 2.33 4.96 -5.49
N LEU A 353 3.29 4.13 -5.89
CA LEU A 353 4.45 3.76 -5.09
C LEU A 353 5.71 4.36 -5.71
N GLN A 354 6.52 5.01 -4.87
CA GLN A 354 7.85 5.48 -5.27
C GLN A 354 8.81 4.29 -5.48
N ALA A 355 9.97 4.58 -6.05
CA ALA A 355 11.08 3.63 -6.10
C ALA A 355 11.41 3.13 -4.67
N PRO A 356 11.80 1.85 -4.53
CA PRO A 356 12.10 1.30 -3.23
C PRO A 356 13.36 1.95 -2.65
N ASP A 357 13.39 2.15 -1.34
CA ASP A 357 14.61 2.53 -0.65
C ASP A 357 15.54 1.32 -0.44
N ALA A 358 16.65 1.51 0.29
CA ALA A 358 17.61 0.44 0.57
C ALA A 358 17.03 -0.75 1.37
N SER A 359 15.89 -0.57 2.05
CA SER A 359 15.17 -1.64 2.76
C SER A 359 14.20 -2.42 1.87
N GLY A 360 13.96 -1.95 0.64
CA GLY A 360 12.88 -2.43 -0.22
C GLY A 360 11.52 -1.80 0.09
N VAL A 361 11.42 -0.94 1.11
CA VAL A 361 10.20 -0.21 1.43
C VAL A 361 9.99 0.90 0.41
N ARG A 362 8.74 1.08 -0.01
CA ARG A 362 8.31 2.10 -0.97
C ARG A 362 7.40 3.08 -0.27
N ARG A 363 7.71 4.37 -0.35
CA ARG A 363 6.74 5.40 0.04
C ARG A 363 5.60 5.40 -0.96
N GLY A 364 4.37 5.37 -0.46
CA GLY A 364 3.17 5.26 -1.26
C GLY A 364 2.12 6.30 -0.91
N GLU A 365 1.27 6.58 -1.87
CA GLU A 365 0.06 7.38 -1.67
C GLU A 365 -1.12 6.81 -2.44
N MET A 366 -2.33 7.11 -1.95
CA MET A 366 -3.59 6.78 -2.60
C MET A 366 -4.53 7.96 -2.48
N GLY A 367 -5.14 8.36 -3.58
CA GLY A 367 -6.22 9.34 -3.57
C GLY A 367 -7.53 8.77 -3.05
N ILE A 368 -8.22 9.54 -2.22
CA ILE A 368 -9.53 9.22 -1.67
C ILE A 368 -10.40 10.49 -1.70
N GLY A 369 -11.71 10.33 -1.87
CA GLY A 369 -12.60 11.48 -1.94
C GLY A 369 -14.07 11.14 -2.09
N ALA A 370 -14.85 12.20 -2.18
CA ALA A 370 -16.31 12.16 -2.24
C ALA A 370 -16.86 13.27 -3.15
N GLY A 371 -18.03 12.98 -3.75
CA GLY A 371 -18.78 13.94 -4.54
C GLY A 371 -19.63 14.80 -3.63
N ILE A 372 -19.18 16.02 -3.35
CA ILE A 372 -19.83 16.96 -2.43
C ILE A 372 -20.94 17.70 -3.16
N VAL A 373 -22.16 17.59 -2.64
CA VAL A 373 -23.35 18.33 -3.06
C VAL A 373 -23.83 19.24 -1.93
N PHE A 374 -24.86 20.06 -2.17
CA PHE A 374 -25.32 21.07 -1.20
C PHE A 374 -25.69 20.47 0.17
N ASP A 375 -26.31 19.29 0.18
CA ASP A 375 -26.79 18.59 1.37
C ASP A 375 -25.75 17.62 1.97
N SER A 376 -24.50 17.61 1.49
CA SER A 376 -23.43 16.78 2.03
C SER A 376 -23.09 17.18 3.47
N ILE A 377 -22.94 16.18 4.35
CA ILE A 377 -22.58 16.33 5.76
C ILE A 377 -21.14 15.85 5.95
N ALA A 378 -20.27 16.69 6.51
CA ALA A 378 -18.84 16.40 6.58
C ALA A 378 -18.48 15.07 7.27
N ALA A 379 -19.14 14.76 8.39
CA ALA A 379 -18.93 13.50 9.09
C ALA A 379 -19.29 12.27 8.22
N ASP A 380 -20.38 12.35 7.47
CA ASP A 380 -20.85 11.26 6.61
C ASP A 380 -19.92 11.07 5.41
N GLU A 381 -19.50 12.17 4.76
CA GLU A 381 -18.57 12.12 3.62
C GLU A 381 -17.18 11.62 4.04
N HIS A 382 -16.72 11.98 5.24
CA HIS A 382 -15.47 11.45 5.80
C HIS A 382 -15.58 9.95 6.09
N ALA A 383 -16.69 9.50 6.68
CA ALA A 383 -16.96 8.08 6.91
C ALA A 383 -17.04 7.28 5.59
N GLU A 384 -17.62 7.86 4.54
CA GLU A 384 -17.64 7.28 3.19
C GLU A 384 -16.22 7.14 2.62
N CYS A 385 -15.36 8.17 2.78
CA CYS A 385 -13.96 8.11 2.38
C CYS A 385 -13.21 6.99 3.12
N ALA A 386 -13.36 6.89 4.44
CA ALA A 386 -12.75 5.83 5.24
C ALA A 386 -13.22 4.43 4.79
N LEU A 387 -14.51 4.27 4.47
CA LEU A 387 -15.05 3.01 3.95
C LEU A 387 -14.42 2.64 2.59
N LYS A 388 -14.28 3.60 1.68
CA LYS A 388 -13.64 3.41 0.36
C LYS A 388 -12.15 3.08 0.49
N ALA A 389 -11.47 3.55 1.54
CA ALA A 389 -10.06 3.26 1.80
C ALA A 389 -9.83 1.92 2.52
N ARG A 390 -10.87 1.28 3.06
CA ARG A 390 -10.77 0.09 3.92
C ARG A 390 -10.08 -1.12 3.29
N PHE A 391 -10.11 -1.25 1.96
CA PHE A 391 -9.37 -2.30 1.27
C PHE A 391 -7.86 -2.19 1.51
N LEU A 392 -7.34 -0.97 1.71
CA LEU A 392 -5.96 -0.66 2.05
C LEU A 392 -5.76 -0.58 3.57
N THR A 393 -6.56 0.22 4.28
CA THR A 393 -6.32 0.58 5.69
C THR A 393 -6.61 -0.54 6.67
N ALA A 394 -7.52 -1.46 6.35
CA ALA A 394 -7.86 -2.61 7.19
C ALA A 394 -7.27 -3.92 6.65
N MET A 395 -6.09 -3.84 6.00
CA MET A 395 -5.38 -5.01 5.52
C MET A 395 -4.74 -5.75 6.70
N PRO A 396 -5.04 -7.04 6.92
CA PRO A 396 -4.41 -7.80 7.99
C PRO A 396 -2.89 -7.83 7.87
N ASN A 397 -2.18 -8.24 8.92
CA ASN A 397 -0.79 -8.66 8.79
C ASN A 397 -0.70 -10.18 8.90
N ASP A 398 0.27 -10.78 8.22
CA ASP A 398 0.59 -12.22 8.25
C ASP A 398 1.64 -12.56 9.33
N PHE A 399 1.90 -11.61 10.22
CA PHE A 399 2.79 -11.75 11.37
C PHE A 399 2.15 -11.16 12.62
N ALA A 400 2.63 -11.57 13.78
CA ALA A 400 2.25 -11.02 15.07
C ALA A 400 3.39 -10.18 15.66
N LEU A 401 3.04 -9.21 16.49
CA LEU A 401 3.98 -8.52 17.35
C LEU A 401 4.13 -9.31 18.65
N PHE A 402 5.31 -9.32 19.25
CA PHE A 402 5.46 -9.98 20.53
C PHE A 402 6.50 -9.35 21.45
N GLU A 403 6.31 -9.62 22.74
CA GLU A 403 7.24 -9.32 23.80
C GLU A 403 7.59 -10.58 24.59
N THR A 404 8.82 -10.61 25.11
CA THR A 404 9.28 -11.66 26.02
C THR A 404 9.86 -10.98 27.25
N MET A 405 9.34 -11.31 28.42
CA MET A 405 9.58 -10.62 29.69
C MET A 405 10.04 -11.61 30.76
N ALA A 406 10.95 -11.19 31.63
CA ALA A 406 11.15 -11.83 32.93
C ALA A 406 10.09 -11.34 33.90
N VAL A 407 9.41 -12.27 34.58
CA VAL A 407 8.36 -11.96 35.55
C VAL A 407 8.46 -12.84 36.80
N THR A 408 7.91 -12.34 37.90
CA THR A 408 7.66 -13.12 39.14
C THR A 408 6.23 -12.84 39.62
N ARG A 409 5.70 -13.68 40.51
CA ARG A 409 4.34 -13.49 41.04
C ARG A 409 4.21 -12.15 41.78
N ASP A 410 5.14 -11.85 42.67
CA ASP A 410 5.04 -10.70 43.58
C ASP A 410 5.69 -9.45 42.98
N GLY A 411 6.78 -9.62 42.19
CA GLY A 411 7.50 -8.52 41.55
C GLY A 411 6.96 -8.12 40.18
N GLY A 412 6.04 -8.91 39.60
CA GLY A 412 5.49 -8.67 38.26
C GLY A 412 6.59 -8.59 37.19
N CYS A 413 6.42 -7.68 36.22
CA CYS A 413 7.41 -7.37 35.20
C CYS A 413 8.08 -6.00 35.47
N ALA A 414 9.37 -6.00 35.80
CA ALA A 414 10.11 -4.77 36.12
C ALA A 414 10.12 -3.74 34.97
N LEU A 415 10.15 -4.20 33.71
CA LEU A 415 10.27 -3.34 32.52
C LEU A 415 8.97 -3.23 31.72
N LEU A 416 7.82 -3.50 32.35
CA LEU A 416 6.53 -3.57 31.68
C LEU A 416 6.23 -2.33 30.83
N ALA A 417 6.44 -1.13 31.39
CA ALA A 417 6.18 0.12 30.69
C ALA A 417 7.01 0.28 29.40
N ARG A 418 8.27 -0.16 29.42
CA ARG A 418 9.15 -0.12 28.23
C ARG A 418 8.75 -1.17 27.19
N HIS A 419 8.37 -2.37 27.62
CA HIS A 419 7.85 -3.40 26.74
C HIS A 419 6.57 -2.94 26.02
N LEU A 420 5.58 -2.45 26.78
CA LEU A 420 4.32 -1.98 26.20
C LEU A 420 4.57 -0.81 25.25
N ARG A 421 5.43 0.16 25.62
CA ARG A 421 5.78 1.28 24.72
C ARG A 421 6.33 0.80 23.37
N ARG A 422 7.25 -0.16 23.37
CA ARG A 422 7.83 -0.70 22.12
C ARG A 422 6.80 -1.47 21.29
N LEU A 423 6.02 -2.32 21.94
CA LEU A 423 4.95 -3.08 21.28
C LEU A 423 3.92 -2.13 20.65
N MET A 424 3.45 -1.14 21.40
CA MET A 424 2.48 -0.14 20.95
C MET A 424 3.03 0.73 19.82
N ALA A 425 4.31 1.12 19.86
CA ALA A 425 4.94 1.86 18.76
C ALA A 425 4.96 1.03 17.46
N SER A 426 5.25 -0.27 17.56
CA SER A 426 5.21 -1.18 16.41
C SER A 426 3.76 -1.42 15.94
N ALA A 427 2.82 -1.52 16.88
CA ALA A 427 1.39 -1.68 16.59
C ALA A 427 0.84 -0.48 15.82
N ALA A 428 1.17 0.74 16.26
CA ALA A 428 0.80 1.96 15.57
C ALA A 428 1.40 2.03 14.15
N TYR A 429 2.68 1.66 14.00
CA TYR A 429 3.34 1.67 12.70
C TYR A 429 2.69 0.68 11.71
N PHE A 430 2.43 -0.57 12.12
CA PHE A 430 1.83 -1.59 11.24
C PHE A 430 0.29 -1.60 11.22
N GLY A 431 -0.37 -0.66 11.91
CA GLY A 431 -1.83 -0.57 11.96
C GLY A 431 -2.50 -1.75 12.68
N PHE A 432 -1.89 -2.29 13.74
CA PHE A 432 -2.51 -3.30 14.61
C PHE A 432 -3.52 -2.63 15.54
N ALA A 433 -4.68 -3.25 15.73
CA ALA A 433 -5.56 -2.87 16.83
C ALA A 433 -4.84 -3.12 18.16
N CYS A 434 -4.81 -2.12 19.04
CA CYS A 434 -3.98 -2.19 20.24
C CYS A 434 -4.59 -1.35 21.37
N ASP A 435 -5.00 -2.03 22.43
CA ASP A 435 -5.42 -1.42 23.69
C ASP A 435 -4.32 -1.61 24.74
N GLY A 436 -3.59 -0.54 25.04
CA GLY A 436 -2.47 -0.58 25.97
C GLY A 436 -2.89 -0.92 27.41
N GLU A 437 -4.10 -0.56 27.83
CA GLU A 437 -4.60 -0.87 29.17
C GLU A 437 -4.98 -2.35 29.27
N ALA A 438 -5.66 -2.89 28.25
CA ALA A 438 -5.97 -4.31 28.18
C ALA A 438 -4.71 -5.17 28.18
N LEU A 439 -3.69 -4.81 27.38
CA LEU A 439 -2.41 -5.52 27.34
C LEU A 439 -1.70 -5.52 28.69
N ARG A 440 -1.70 -4.37 29.39
CA ARG A 440 -1.14 -4.26 30.74
C ARG A 440 -1.88 -5.18 31.71
N ALA A 441 -3.21 -5.18 31.67
CA ALA A 441 -4.04 -6.02 32.54
C ALA A 441 -3.76 -7.50 32.30
N SER A 442 -3.65 -7.95 31.04
CA SER A 442 -3.32 -9.33 30.70
C SER A 442 -1.98 -9.78 31.27
N VAL A 443 -0.94 -8.93 31.20
CA VAL A 443 0.37 -9.27 31.78
C VAL A 443 0.30 -9.37 33.30
N LEU A 444 -0.37 -8.42 33.97
CA LEU A 444 -0.49 -8.42 35.43
C LEU A 444 -1.29 -9.63 35.93
N GLN A 445 -2.38 -9.97 35.24
CA GLN A 445 -3.18 -11.16 35.54
C GLN A 445 -2.35 -12.44 35.41
N ALA A 446 -1.55 -12.56 34.34
CA ALA A 446 -0.67 -13.70 34.14
C ALA A 446 0.41 -13.80 35.24
N CYS A 447 0.96 -12.68 35.70
CA CYS A 447 1.91 -12.66 36.83
C CYS A 447 1.24 -13.15 38.12
N ALA A 448 0.03 -12.66 38.44
CA ALA A 448 -0.71 -13.07 39.62
C ALA A 448 -1.08 -14.57 39.61
N ALA A 449 -1.25 -15.15 38.42
CA ALA A 449 -1.60 -16.55 38.20
C ALA A 449 -0.40 -17.53 38.21
N LEU A 450 0.84 -17.05 38.26
CA LEU A 450 2.04 -17.90 38.34
C LEU A 450 1.97 -18.78 39.60
N PRO A 451 2.47 -20.03 39.62
CA PRO A 451 2.32 -20.93 40.77
C PRO A 451 3.15 -20.54 41.99
N ASP A 452 4.29 -19.88 41.78
CA ASP A 452 5.27 -19.52 42.82
C ASP A 452 5.94 -18.17 42.46
N ASN A 453 6.80 -17.69 43.35
CA ASN A 453 7.54 -16.45 43.13
C ASN A 453 8.89 -16.69 42.41
N GLN A 454 9.12 -17.88 41.85
CA GLN A 454 10.34 -18.12 41.08
C GLN A 454 10.28 -17.32 39.76
N PRO A 455 11.42 -17.03 39.11
CA PRO A 455 11.41 -16.36 37.82
C PRO A 455 10.70 -17.18 36.73
N HIS A 456 9.80 -16.55 35.99
CA HIS A 456 9.14 -17.10 34.80
C HIS A 456 9.44 -16.24 33.57
N ARG A 457 9.51 -16.89 32.42
CA ARG A 457 9.41 -16.25 31.11
C ARG A 457 7.93 -16.05 30.81
N LEU A 458 7.53 -14.82 30.56
CA LEU A 458 6.22 -14.49 30.00
C LEU A 458 6.40 -14.05 28.54
N ARG A 459 5.64 -14.64 27.62
CA ARG A 459 5.53 -14.20 26.23
C ARG A 459 4.14 -13.62 26.00
N LEU A 460 4.10 -12.37 25.56
CA LEU A 460 2.91 -11.64 25.14
C LEU A 460 2.95 -11.56 23.62
N ALA A 461 1.95 -12.08 22.92
CA ALA A 461 1.79 -11.95 21.47
C ALA A 461 0.52 -11.16 21.16
N LEU A 462 0.61 -10.24 20.20
CA LEU A 462 -0.46 -9.39 19.72
C LEU A 462 -0.66 -9.65 18.22
N ASP A 463 -1.83 -10.16 17.88
CA ASP A 463 -2.27 -10.33 16.49
C ASP A 463 -2.88 -9.02 15.95
N TRP A 464 -3.01 -8.93 14.63
CA TRP A 464 -3.40 -7.70 13.94
C TRP A 464 -4.76 -7.15 14.38
N ASP A 465 -5.71 -8.03 14.68
CA ASP A 465 -7.07 -7.70 15.12
C ASP A 465 -7.16 -7.29 16.59
N GLY A 466 -6.02 -7.25 17.29
CA GLY A 466 -5.94 -6.90 18.70
C GLY A 466 -6.08 -8.11 19.63
N HIS A 467 -6.24 -9.32 19.10
CA HIS A 467 -6.21 -10.51 19.93
C HIS A 467 -4.83 -10.67 20.58
N CYS A 468 -4.86 -10.93 21.89
CA CYS A 468 -3.66 -11.01 22.71
C CYS A 468 -3.57 -12.40 23.35
N THR A 469 -2.44 -13.07 23.11
CA THR A 469 -2.12 -14.37 23.74
C THR A 469 -0.97 -14.21 24.72
N VAL A 470 -1.16 -14.70 25.96
CA VAL A 470 -0.11 -14.74 26.99
C VAL A 470 0.25 -16.19 27.31
N THR A 471 1.55 -16.50 27.29
CA THR A 471 2.08 -17.80 27.71
C THR A 471 3.19 -17.63 28.71
N THR A 472 3.28 -18.54 29.69
CA THR A 472 4.28 -18.51 30.76
C THR A 472 5.04 -19.84 30.83
N GLY A 473 6.29 -19.78 31.26
CA GLY A 473 7.08 -20.98 31.59
C GLY A 473 8.24 -20.65 32.52
N VAL A 474 8.67 -21.62 33.31
CA VAL A 474 9.75 -21.42 34.29
C VAL A 474 11.02 -20.95 33.59
N LEU A 475 11.61 -19.85 34.08
CA LEU A 475 12.86 -19.31 33.55
C LEU A 475 14.05 -19.95 34.28
N GLN A 476 14.70 -20.90 33.60
CA GLN A 476 15.92 -21.50 34.12
C GLN A 476 17.07 -20.49 34.10
N PRO A 477 17.89 -20.38 35.17
CA PRO A 477 19.06 -19.50 35.19
C PRO A 477 20.07 -19.93 34.13
N TRP A 478 20.80 -18.96 33.56
CA TRP A 478 21.92 -19.27 32.66
C TRP A 478 23.21 -19.34 33.48
N PRO A 479 23.91 -20.49 33.51
CA PRO A 479 25.14 -20.61 34.27
C PRO A 479 26.32 -19.97 33.51
N GLY A 480 27.03 -19.07 34.17
CA GLY A 480 28.33 -18.58 33.72
C GLY A 480 28.29 -17.61 32.53
N VAL A 481 29.35 -17.64 31.74
CA VAL A 481 29.62 -16.69 30.64
C VAL A 481 28.91 -17.15 29.36
N ALA A 482 28.20 -16.23 28.70
CA ALA A 482 27.49 -16.47 27.45
C ALA A 482 28.47 -16.61 26.27
N ARG A 483 28.62 -17.83 25.75
CA ARG A 483 29.39 -18.09 24.52
C ARG A 483 28.62 -17.60 23.30
N LEU A 484 29.27 -16.83 22.44
CA LEU A 484 28.68 -16.22 21.25
C LEU A 484 29.39 -16.76 20.01
N LEU A 485 28.64 -17.35 19.08
CA LEU A 485 29.16 -17.80 17.78
C LEU A 485 28.88 -16.76 16.72
N LEU A 486 29.65 -16.75 15.63
CA LEU A 486 29.41 -15.83 14.52
C LEU A 486 28.43 -16.44 13.50
N ALA A 487 27.41 -15.67 13.10
CA ALA A 487 26.53 -16.02 12.01
C ALA A 487 27.30 -15.98 10.68
N ALA A 488 27.14 -17.02 9.86
CA ALA A 488 27.80 -17.10 8.56
C ALA A 488 27.20 -16.14 7.51
N GLN A 489 25.93 -15.79 7.65
CA GLN A 489 25.19 -14.97 6.69
C GLN A 489 24.95 -13.57 7.27
N PRO A 490 25.27 -12.50 6.51
CA PRO A 490 25.02 -11.15 6.97
C PRO A 490 23.52 -10.84 7.04
N THR A 491 23.16 -9.94 7.95
CA THR A 491 21.84 -9.27 7.97
C THR A 491 21.83 -8.08 7.01
N ALA A 492 20.64 -7.58 6.69
CA ALA A 492 20.49 -6.34 5.93
C ALA A 492 20.19 -5.20 6.89
N SER A 493 21.09 -4.23 7.02
CA SER A 493 20.98 -3.12 7.97
C SER A 493 19.69 -2.29 7.81
N ALA A 494 19.16 -2.25 6.59
CA ALA A 494 17.96 -1.53 6.25
C ALA A 494 16.68 -2.34 6.49
N ASP A 495 16.75 -3.66 6.72
CA ASP A 495 15.58 -4.53 6.85
C ASP A 495 14.60 -4.01 7.90
N LEU A 496 13.38 -3.74 7.43
CA LEU A 496 12.27 -3.22 8.22
C LEU A 496 12.01 -4.09 9.46
N PHE A 497 12.03 -5.41 9.31
CA PHE A 497 11.65 -6.33 10.37
C PHE A 497 12.70 -6.45 11.47
N LEU A 498 13.93 -5.96 11.26
CA LEU A 498 14.94 -5.87 12.33
C LEU A 498 14.60 -4.78 13.35
N ARG A 499 13.80 -3.78 12.96
CA ARG A 499 13.43 -2.65 13.83
C ARG A 499 12.23 -2.97 14.72
N HIS A 500 11.55 -4.08 14.48
CA HIS A 500 10.31 -4.46 15.15
C HIS A 500 10.36 -5.89 15.67
N LYS A 501 9.81 -6.13 16.87
CA LYS A 501 9.79 -7.47 17.44
C LYS A 501 8.58 -8.25 16.94
N THR A 502 8.70 -8.77 15.72
CA THR A 502 7.63 -9.53 15.04
C THR A 502 7.92 -11.03 15.07
N THR A 503 6.96 -11.86 14.64
CA THR A 503 7.17 -13.30 14.39
C THR A 503 8.00 -13.59 13.13
N GLN A 504 8.36 -12.59 12.34
CA GLN A 504 9.20 -12.74 11.14
C GLN A 504 10.67 -12.83 11.52
N ARG A 505 11.04 -13.97 12.11
CA ARG A 505 12.36 -14.18 12.73
C ARG A 505 12.98 -15.53 12.42
N ALA A 506 12.57 -16.16 11.30
CA ALA A 506 13.02 -17.50 10.93
C ALA A 506 14.56 -17.64 10.89
N GLN A 507 15.27 -16.63 10.35
CA GLN A 507 16.74 -16.60 10.34
C GLN A 507 17.32 -16.57 11.76
N TYR A 508 16.75 -15.74 12.64
CA TYR A 508 17.18 -15.61 14.03
C TYR A 508 16.90 -16.89 14.82
N ASP A 509 15.70 -17.47 14.65
CA ASP A 509 15.33 -18.71 15.34
C ASP A 509 16.18 -19.91 14.86
N ALA A 510 16.58 -19.93 13.59
CA ALA A 510 17.51 -20.94 13.07
C ALA A 510 18.92 -20.75 13.63
N ALA A 511 19.44 -19.51 13.65
CA ALA A 511 20.75 -19.18 14.19
C ALA A 511 20.84 -19.47 15.70
N TRP A 512 19.78 -19.15 16.44
CA TRP A 512 19.67 -19.47 17.86
C TRP A 512 19.73 -20.99 18.10
N ARG A 513 18.93 -21.79 17.37
CA ARG A 513 18.96 -23.25 17.48
C ARG A 513 20.33 -23.83 17.12
N ALA A 514 20.99 -23.30 16.09
CA ALA A 514 22.32 -23.71 15.68
C ALA A 514 23.39 -23.39 16.74
N ALA A 515 23.26 -22.27 17.46
CA ALA A 515 24.14 -21.93 18.58
C ALA A 515 23.92 -22.88 19.77
N GLU A 516 22.67 -23.15 20.15
CA GLU A 516 22.39 -24.08 21.26
C GLU A 516 22.88 -25.49 20.97
N ALA A 517 22.76 -25.97 19.72
CA ALA A 517 23.28 -27.27 19.29
C ALA A 517 24.82 -27.40 19.46
N GLN A 518 25.54 -26.26 19.49
CA GLN A 518 26.99 -26.19 19.71
C GLN A 518 27.36 -25.80 21.16
N GLY A 519 26.38 -25.81 22.07
CA GLY A 519 26.58 -25.42 23.47
C GLY A 519 26.91 -23.93 23.65
N ALA A 520 26.52 -23.08 22.69
CA ALA A 520 26.64 -21.63 22.77
C ALA A 520 25.31 -20.98 23.20
N PHE A 521 25.39 -19.77 23.75
CA PHE A 521 24.22 -19.03 24.21
C PHE A 521 23.46 -18.38 23.05
N ASP A 522 24.18 -17.80 22.10
CA ASP A 522 23.59 -17.01 21.02
C ASP A 522 24.51 -16.99 19.79
N MET A 523 23.98 -16.51 18.66
CA MET A 523 24.73 -16.29 17.43
C MET A 523 24.70 -14.81 17.08
N LEU A 524 25.87 -14.19 16.94
CA LEU A 524 26.06 -12.79 16.59
C LEU A 524 26.01 -12.59 15.09
N PHE A 525 25.25 -11.59 14.65
CA PHE A 525 25.17 -11.19 13.26
C PHE A 525 26.02 -9.96 12.96
N CYS A 526 26.55 -9.91 11.74
CA CYS A 526 27.05 -8.68 11.13
C CYS A 526 26.15 -8.33 9.94
N ASN A 527 26.04 -7.05 9.59
CA ASN A 527 25.28 -6.63 8.42
C ASN A 527 26.12 -6.69 7.14
N GLU A 528 25.53 -6.32 6.01
CA GLU A 528 26.15 -6.31 4.68
C GLU A 528 27.36 -5.35 4.57
N ARG A 529 27.52 -4.43 5.52
CA ARG A 529 28.66 -3.49 5.62
C ARG A 529 29.80 -4.02 6.49
N GLY A 530 29.66 -5.22 7.07
CA GLY A 530 30.64 -5.78 8.01
C GLY A 530 30.56 -5.18 9.42
N GLU A 531 29.48 -4.47 9.73
CA GLU A 531 29.23 -3.91 11.07
C GLU A 531 28.52 -4.96 11.92
N VAL A 532 28.91 -5.05 13.19
CA VAL A 532 28.24 -5.85 14.20
C VAL A 532 26.82 -5.33 14.41
N THR A 533 25.87 -6.25 14.53
CA THR A 533 24.47 -5.94 14.78
C THR A 533 24.05 -6.41 16.18
N GLU A 534 23.42 -7.57 16.27
CA GLU A 534 22.92 -8.15 17.50
C GLU A 534 23.02 -9.68 17.46
N GLY A 535 22.76 -10.30 18.61
CA GLY A 535 22.56 -11.74 18.71
C GLY A 535 21.16 -12.15 18.27
N ALA A 536 20.94 -13.44 18.03
CA ALA A 536 19.63 -13.97 17.67
C ALA A 536 18.55 -13.71 18.75
N ARG A 537 18.93 -13.53 20.01
CA ARG A 537 17.99 -13.20 21.11
C ARG A 537 18.50 -12.13 22.08
N SER A 538 19.57 -11.41 21.74
CA SER A 538 20.21 -10.45 22.63
C SER A 538 20.83 -9.28 21.87
N ASN A 539 20.96 -8.12 22.54
CA ASN A 539 21.81 -7.03 22.05
C ASN A 539 23.20 -7.16 22.67
N VAL A 540 24.23 -6.68 21.96
CA VAL A 540 25.63 -6.73 22.39
C VAL A 540 26.14 -5.37 22.84
N PHE A 541 26.94 -5.35 23.90
CA PHE A 541 27.75 -4.21 24.29
C PHE A 541 29.21 -4.65 24.44
N ALA A 542 30.12 -3.77 24.04
CA ALA A 542 31.56 -3.94 24.16
C ALA A 542 32.14 -2.80 25.00
N GLN A 543 32.99 -3.14 25.96
CA GLN A 543 33.78 -2.16 26.69
C GLN A 543 35.11 -1.95 25.96
N ILE A 544 35.37 -0.72 25.51
CA ILE A 544 36.58 -0.35 24.79
C ILE A 544 37.12 0.91 25.47
N ASP A 545 38.39 0.87 25.88
CA ASP A 545 39.05 1.95 26.62
C ASP A 545 38.24 2.38 27.86
N GLY A 546 37.66 1.40 28.56
CA GLY A 546 36.85 1.62 29.76
C GLY A 546 35.42 2.12 29.54
N ARG A 547 35.00 2.43 28.30
CA ARG A 547 33.64 2.93 27.99
C ARG A 547 32.80 1.88 27.25
N TRP A 548 31.49 1.88 27.48
CA TRP A 548 30.57 0.92 26.88
C TRP A 548 29.98 1.42 25.57
N PHE A 549 30.03 0.56 24.55
CA PHE A 549 29.47 0.82 23.23
C PHE A 549 28.52 -0.29 22.80
N THR A 550 27.44 0.08 22.11
CA THR A 550 26.53 -0.86 21.43
C THR A 550 26.30 -0.41 19.99
N PRO A 551 26.05 -1.33 19.03
CA PRO A 551 25.79 -0.94 17.66
C PRO A 551 24.57 -0.02 17.54
N PRO A 552 24.59 1.03 16.68
CA PRO A 552 23.47 1.95 16.50
C PRO A 552 22.29 1.26 15.80
N LEU A 553 21.08 1.82 15.93
CA LEU A 553 19.89 1.29 15.22
C LEU A 553 20.08 1.24 13.69
N SER A 554 20.89 2.13 13.13
CA SER A 554 21.25 2.15 11.69
C SER A 554 22.07 0.94 11.23
N ALA A 555 22.61 0.14 12.16
CA ALA A 555 23.26 -1.13 11.84
C ALA A 555 22.26 -2.25 11.53
N GLY A 556 20.95 -2.04 11.77
CA GLY A 556 19.91 -3.07 11.64
C GLY A 556 19.78 -3.90 12.90
N VAL A 557 19.56 -3.24 14.03
CA VAL A 557 19.37 -3.90 15.33
C VAL A 557 17.99 -3.61 15.89
N LEU A 558 17.46 -4.56 16.66
CA LEU A 558 16.21 -4.37 17.37
C LEU A 558 16.41 -3.34 18.48
N PRO A 559 15.51 -2.35 18.65
CA PRO A 559 15.51 -1.46 19.81
C PRO A 559 15.15 -2.25 21.07
N GLY A 560 16.13 -2.93 21.65
CA GLY A 560 16.00 -3.77 22.84
C GLY A 560 15.52 -2.98 24.05
N VAL A 561 14.54 -3.52 24.80
CA VAL A 561 14.03 -2.87 26.02
C VAL A 561 15.14 -2.70 27.08
N LEU A 562 15.93 -3.76 27.33
CA LEU A 562 17.05 -3.66 28.26
C LEU A 562 18.19 -2.82 27.68
N ARG A 563 18.51 -2.95 26.38
CA ARG A 563 19.47 -2.09 25.69
C ARG A 563 19.17 -0.60 25.91
N ALA A 564 17.91 -0.19 25.72
CA ALA A 564 17.48 1.18 25.95
C ALA A 564 17.64 1.60 27.42
N GLN A 565 17.32 0.72 28.38
CA GLN A 565 17.55 1.01 29.79
C GLN A 565 19.04 1.22 30.12
N LEU A 566 19.94 0.40 29.55
CA LEU A 566 21.38 0.54 29.78
C LEU A 566 21.94 1.83 29.16
N LEU A 567 21.45 2.23 27.99
CA LEU A 567 21.80 3.52 27.37
C LEU A 567 21.29 4.72 28.20
N ASP A 568 20.14 4.58 28.86
CA ASP A 568 19.58 5.61 29.74
C ASP A 568 20.25 5.64 31.13
N ASP A 569 21.02 4.62 31.51
CA ASP A 569 21.61 4.48 32.84
C ASP A 569 22.98 5.18 32.92
N PRO A 570 23.12 6.26 33.70
CA PRO A 570 24.39 6.97 33.83
C PRO A 570 25.52 6.12 34.41
N GLN A 571 25.22 5.03 35.13
CA GLN A 571 26.25 4.13 35.67
C GLN A 571 26.94 3.31 34.59
N TRP A 572 26.26 3.09 33.46
CA TRP A 572 26.82 2.39 32.32
C TRP A 572 27.68 3.30 31.43
N ASP A 573 27.46 4.62 31.43
CA ASP A 573 28.10 5.57 30.49
C ASP A 573 28.15 5.00 29.05
N ALA A 574 27.04 4.38 28.63
CA ALA A 574 26.99 3.67 27.37
C ALA A 574 26.55 4.59 26.23
N SER A 575 27.13 4.40 25.04
CA SER A 575 26.75 5.15 23.85
C SER A 575 26.67 4.26 22.61
N GLU A 576 25.93 4.72 21.61
CA GLU A 576 25.87 4.04 20.33
C GLU A 576 27.12 4.34 19.50
N ARG A 577 27.75 3.31 18.93
CA ARG A 577 28.90 3.43 18.03
C ARG A 577 28.89 2.26 17.06
N THR A 578 29.21 2.51 15.79
CA THR A 578 29.41 1.42 14.82
C THR A 578 30.57 0.55 15.29
N LEU A 579 30.30 -0.75 15.47
CA LEU A 579 31.28 -1.74 15.92
C LEU A 579 31.56 -2.72 14.77
N THR A 580 32.79 -3.18 14.67
CA THR A 580 33.23 -4.26 13.80
C THR A 580 33.59 -5.50 14.62
N LEU A 581 33.81 -6.64 13.95
CA LEU A 581 34.30 -7.84 14.64
C LEU A 581 35.66 -7.62 15.30
N ALA A 582 36.53 -6.81 14.70
CA ALA A 582 37.82 -6.47 15.28
C ALA A 582 37.66 -5.68 16.59
N ASP A 583 36.69 -4.75 16.65
CA ASP A 583 36.37 -4.03 17.89
C ASP A 583 35.94 -4.99 19.00
N LEU A 584 35.11 -6.00 18.68
CA LEU A 584 34.68 -6.99 19.68
C LEU A 584 35.83 -7.89 20.16
N GLN A 585 36.77 -8.23 19.27
CA GLN A 585 37.94 -9.05 19.61
C GLN A 585 38.94 -8.30 20.49
N GLN A 586 39.00 -6.97 20.37
CA GLN A 586 39.88 -6.10 21.14
C GLN A 586 39.22 -5.53 22.40
N ALA A 587 37.91 -5.72 22.58
CA ALA A 587 37.18 -5.21 23.73
C ALA A 587 37.69 -5.80 25.04
N ASP A 588 37.79 -4.95 26.06
CA ASP A 588 38.17 -5.34 27.42
C ASP A 588 37.18 -6.35 28.00
N ARG A 589 35.89 -6.14 27.70
CA ARG A 589 34.76 -6.96 28.14
C ARG A 589 33.66 -6.94 27.10
N LEU A 590 32.98 -8.07 26.95
CA LEU A 590 31.74 -8.18 26.19
C LEU A 590 30.60 -8.55 27.12
N VAL A 591 29.44 -7.97 26.87
CA VAL A 591 28.18 -8.40 27.50
C VAL A 591 27.08 -8.55 26.46
N LEU A 592 26.20 -9.50 26.70
CA LEU A 592 24.92 -9.62 26.02
C LEU A 592 23.82 -9.16 26.97
N CYS A 593 22.79 -8.52 26.43
CA CYS A 593 21.65 -8.11 27.23
C CYS A 593 20.33 -8.46 26.55
N ASN A 594 19.36 -8.89 27.35
CA ASN A 594 17.95 -8.91 26.98
C ASN A 594 17.07 -8.81 28.23
N ALA A 595 15.82 -8.38 28.05
CA ALA A 595 14.90 -8.18 29.18
C ALA A 595 14.47 -9.48 29.88
N LEU A 596 14.81 -10.66 29.32
CA LEU A 596 14.49 -11.94 29.92
C LEU A 596 15.57 -12.41 30.90
N ARG A 597 16.86 -12.19 30.60
CA ARG A 597 18.00 -12.72 31.35
C ARG A 597 18.89 -11.65 31.96
N GLY A 598 18.57 -10.38 31.75
CA GLY A 598 19.40 -9.27 32.23
C GLY A 598 20.67 -9.13 31.39
N VAL A 599 21.73 -8.67 32.06
CA VAL A 599 23.07 -8.53 31.48
C VAL A 599 23.87 -9.79 31.77
N LEU A 600 24.46 -10.38 30.73
CA LEU A 600 25.27 -11.58 30.81
C LEU A 600 26.69 -11.25 30.31
N PRO A 601 27.75 -11.56 31.08
CA PRO A 601 29.10 -11.57 30.56
C PRO A 601 29.18 -12.48 29.34
N ALA A 602 29.93 -12.09 28.31
CA ALA A 602 29.99 -12.82 27.06
C ALA A 602 31.42 -13.01 26.55
N LEU A 603 31.60 -14.06 25.73
CA LEU A 603 32.85 -14.35 25.03
C LEU A 603 32.53 -14.72 23.58
N LEU A 604 33.17 -14.05 22.63
CA LEU A 604 33.12 -14.43 21.22
C LEU A 604 34.02 -15.66 21.01
N VAL A 605 33.45 -16.74 20.49
CA VAL A 605 34.17 -18.01 20.27
C VAL A 605 34.58 -18.09 18.80
N ASP A 606 35.87 -18.35 18.56
CA ASP A 606 36.38 -18.60 17.21
C ASP A 606 35.78 -19.92 16.66
N PRO A 607 35.20 -19.93 15.45
CA PRO A 607 34.66 -21.14 14.83
C PRO A 607 35.65 -22.31 14.76
N SER A 608 36.96 -22.02 14.70
CA SER A 608 38.03 -23.03 14.62
C SER A 608 38.29 -23.79 15.93
N LEU A 609 37.75 -23.32 17.06
CA LEU A 609 37.94 -23.92 18.39
C LEU A 609 36.81 -24.86 18.84
N VAL A 610 35.73 -24.97 18.05
CA VAL A 610 34.54 -25.78 18.41
C VAL A 610 34.71 -27.27 18.09
N SER A 611 35.72 -27.65 17.30
CA SER A 611 36.01 -29.03 16.89
C SER A 611 36.98 -29.80 17.80
N ALA A 612 37.37 -29.24 18.95
CA ALA A 612 38.39 -29.82 19.85
C ALA A 612 37.88 -30.18 21.27
N ILE A 613 36.57 -30.35 21.45
CA ILE A 613 35.93 -30.85 22.69
C ILE A 613 34.89 -31.88 22.26
#